data_AF-F5RFW0-F1
#
_entry.id   AF-F5RFW0-F1
#
_cell.length_a   1.000
_cell.length_b   1.000
_cell.length_c   1.000
_cell.angle_alpha   90.00
_cell.angle_beta   90.00
_cell.angle_gamma   90.00
#
_symmetry.space_group_name_H-M   'P 1'
#
loop_
_entity.id
_entity.type
_entity.pdbx_description
1 polymer ?
#
loop_
_entity_poly.entity_id
_entity_poly.type
_entity_poly.pdbx_seq_one_letter_code
_entity_poly.pdbx_strand_id
1 'polypeptide(L)'
;MKKTDLYKNERLKVVAQMKHAAGAKSGLGTAPAVDRKEQRRLDAERGLVPFAVKIPAELAARLRDLATERQVSLNDLVDELLRKALD
;
A
#
# COMPACT_ATOMS: atom_id res chain seq x y z
N MET A 1 -21.88 -39.51 -7.38
CA MET A 1 -22.10 -38.36 -8.29
C MET A 1 -22.06 -38.85 -9.72
N LYS A 2 -22.91 -38.33 -10.61
CA LYS A 2 -22.88 -38.69 -12.03
C LYS A 2 -21.71 -37.95 -12.71
N LYS A 3 -21.09 -38.54 -13.73
CA LYS A 3 -19.96 -37.92 -14.47
C LYS A 3 -20.31 -36.53 -14.99
N THR A 4 -21.57 -36.31 -15.36
CA THR A 4 -22.10 -35.01 -15.81
C THR A 4 -22.01 -33.92 -14.75
N ASP A 5 -22.15 -34.28 -13.47
CA ASP A 5 -22.11 -33.32 -12.36
C ASP A 5 -20.68 -32.87 -12.08
N LEU A 6 -19.70 -33.76 -12.32
CA LEU A 6 -18.29 -33.45 -12.19
C LEU A 6 -17.85 -32.39 -13.21
N TYR A 7 -18.22 -32.57 -14.48
CA TYR A 7 -17.91 -31.59 -15.54
C TYR A 7 -18.58 -30.23 -15.31
N LYS A 8 -19.79 -30.21 -14.73
CA LYS A 8 -20.46 -28.96 -14.33
C LYS A 8 -19.69 -28.25 -13.22
N ASN A 9 -19.24 -29.00 -12.21
CA ASN A 9 -18.46 -28.44 -11.10
C ASN A 9 -17.10 -27.92 -11.57
N GLU A 10 -16.45 -28.60 -12.50
CA GLU A 10 -15.19 -28.15 -13.12
C GLU A 10 -15.38 -26.85 -13.90
N ARG A 11 -16.43 -26.76 -14.72
CA ARG A 11 -16.77 -25.53 -15.42
C ARG A 11 -17.03 -24.37 -14.45
N LEU A 12 -17.76 -24.62 -13.36
CA LEU A 12 -18.03 -23.60 -12.34
C LEU A 12 -16.74 -23.12 -11.66
N LYS A 13 -15.79 -24.03 -11.37
CA LYS A 13 -14.48 -23.67 -10.82
C LYS A 13 -13.68 -22.78 -11.77
N VAL A 14 -13.62 -23.12 -13.06
CA VAL A 14 -12.91 -22.33 -14.08
C VAL A 14 -13.53 -20.93 -14.21
N VAL A 15 -14.87 -20.84 -14.26
CA VAL A 15 -15.56 -19.54 -14.34
C VAL A 15 -15.34 -18.69 -13.09
N ALA A 16 -15.32 -19.29 -11.90
CA ALA A 16 -15.00 -18.59 -10.66
C ALA A 16 -13.57 -18.04 -10.69
N GLN A 17 -12.58 -18.85 -11.09
CA GLN A 17 -11.18 -18.41 -11.23
C GLN A 17 -11.03 -17.24 -12.21
N MET A 18 -11.70 -17.29 -13.37
CA MET A 18 -11.68 -16.19 -14.35
C MET A 18 -12.31 -14.90 -13.80
N LYS A 19 -13.40 -14.99 -13.04
CA LYS A 19 -14.02 -13.82 -12.38
C LYS A 19 -13.13 -13.22 -11.29
N HIS A 20 -12.43 -14.06 -10.51
CA HIS A 20 -11.46 -13.59 -9.53
C HIS A 20 -10.26 -12.88 -10.17
N ALA A 21 -9.76 -13.41 -11.29
CA ALA A 21 -8.68 -12.76 -12.05
C ALA A 21 -9.11 -11.41 -12.66
N ALA A 22 -10.35 -11.30 -13.14
CA ALA A 22 -10.90 -10.05 -13.67
C ALA A 22 -11.30 -9.02 -12.59
N GLY A 23 -11.49 -9.46 -11.34
CA GLY A 23 -11.82 -8.62 -10.19
C GLY A 23 -10.61 -7.96 -9.53
N ALA A 24 -9.39 -8.36 -9.88
CA ALA A 24 -8.16 -7.71 -9.47
C ALA A 24 -7.96 -6.40 -10.25
N LYS A 25 -8.84 -5.42 -9.99
CA LYS A 25 -8.63 -4.04 -10.41
C LYS A 25 -7.35 -3.56 -9.75
N SER A 26 -6.29 -3.55 -10.55
CA SER A 26 -4.99 -2.97 -10.29
C SER A 26 -5.15 -1.57 -9.69
N GLY A 27 -5.04 -1.50 -8.36
CA GLY A 27 -4.88 -0.25 -7.65
C GLY A 27 -3.40 0.13 -7.71
N LEU A 28 -3.11 1.14 -8.53
CA LEU A 28 -1.98 2.07 -8.41
C LEU A 28 -0.60 1.50 -8.03
N GLY A 29 0.32 1.51 -9.01
CA GLY A 29 1.74 1.74 -8.75
C GLY A 29 2.62 0.49 -8.66
N THR A 30 3.46 0.33 -9.67
CA THR A 30 4.53 -0.67 -9.82
C THR A 30 5.66 -0.49 -8.79
N ALA A 31 5.44 -0.95 -7.56
CA ALA A 31 6.49 -1.44 -6.68
C ALA A 31 6.05 -2.82 -6.18
N PRO A 32 6.93 -3.83 -6.03
CA PRO A 32 6.54 -5.08 -5.41
C PRO A 32 5.94 -4.73 -4.06
N ALA A 33 4.65 -5.05 -3.88
CA ALA A 33 3.96 -4.78 -2.66
C ALA A 33 4.66 -5.61 -1.56
N VAL A 34 5.62 -4.98 -0.87
CA VAL A 34 6.12 -5.47 0.41
C VAL A 34 4.88 -5.81 1.22
N ASP A 35 4.83 -7.01 1.79
CA ASP A 35 3.67 -7.44 2.56
C ASP A 35 3.36 -6.33 3.56
N ARG A 36 2.18 -5.71 3.43
CA ARG A 36 1.77 -4.58 4.26
C ARG A 36 1.82 -4.93 5.74
N LYS A 37 1.82 -6.22 6.08
CA LYS A 37 2.02 -6.75 7.43
C LYS A 37 3.48 -6.68 7.88
N GLU A 38 4.41 -7.04 7.00
CA GLU A 38 5.85 -6.94 7.26
C GLU A 38 6.27 -5.47 7.40
N GLN A 39 5.78 -4.59 6.52
CA GLN A 39 6.03 -3.16 6.64
C GLN A 39 5.52 -2.59 7.97
N ARG A 40 4.28 -2.95 8.36
CA ARG A 40 3.73 -2.55 9.68
C ARG A 40 4.53 -3.11 10.85
N ARG A 41 5.10 -4.31 10.72
CA ARG A 41 5.96 -4.89 11.76
C ARG A 41 7.27 -4.10 11.88
N LEU A 42 7.91 -3.78 10.76
CA LEU A 42 9.13 -2.97 10.74
C LEU A 42 8.88 -1.56 11.29
N ASP A 43 7.75 -0.96 10.93
CA ASP A 43 7.35 0.35 11.44
C ASP A 43 7.11 0.30 12.96
N ALA A 44 6.44 -0.75 13.46
CA ALA A 44 6.22 -0.95 14.88
C ALA A 44 7.53 -1.23 15.65
N GLU A 45 8.44 -2.03 15.09
CA GLU A 45 9.78 -2.26 15.65
C GLU A 45 10.61 -0.97 15.73
N ARG A 46 10.38 -0.04 14.79
CA ARG A 46 10.98 1.31 14.79
C ARG A 46 10.20 2.33 15.63
N GLY A 47 9.08 1.94 16.26
CA GLY A 47 8.23 2.83 17.05
C GLY A 47 7.42 3.84 16.24
N LEU A 48 7.31 3.68 14.91
CA LEU A 48 6.50 4.56 14.07
C LEU A 48 5.01 4.31 14.35
N VAL A 49 4.31 5.39 14.70
CA VAL A 49 2.85 5.38 14.89
C VAL A 49 2.19 6.07 13.69
N PRO A 50 1.14 5.47 13.10
CA PRO A 50 0.38 6.14 12.05
C PRO A 50 -0.30 7.40 12.61
N PHE A 51 0.23 8.57 12.27
CA PHE A 51 -0.28 9.86 12.72
C PHE A 51 -0.91 10.63 11.54
N ALA A 52 -2.24 10.60 11.46
CA ALA A 52 -2.97 11.26 10.39
C ALA A 52 -3.27 12.72 10.74
N VAL A 53 -2.62 13.66 10.06
CA VAL A 53 -2.93 15.11 10.14
C VAL A 53 -3.38 15.60 8.77
N LYS A 54 -4.47 16.36 8.76
CA LYS A 54 -4.92 17.04 7.54
C LYS A 54 -4.09 18.30 7.32
N ILE A 55 -3.42 18.39 6.18
CA ILE A 55 -2.64 19.56 5.75
C ILE A 55 -3.12 20.03 4.37
N PRO A 56 -2.86 21.30 4.00
CA PRO A 56 -3.15 21.79 2.65
C PRO A 56 -2.48 20.95 1.56
N ALA A 57 -3.15 20.76 0.42
CA ALA A 57 -2.64 19.94 -0.68
C ALA A 57 -1.29 20.45 -1.22
N GLU A 58 -1.14 21.76 -1.36
CA GLU A 58 0.10 22.42 -1.79
C GLU A 58 1.27 22.12 -0.86
N LEU A 59 1.03 22.11 0.46
CA LEU A 59 2.06 21.77 1.44
C LEU A 59 2.47 20.30 1.32
N ALA A 60 1.50 19.41 1.13
CA ALA A 60 1.77 17.99 0.92
C ALA A 60 2.54 17.73 -0.39
N ALA A 61 2.30 18.50 -1.45
CA ALA A 61 3.07 18.43 -2.69
C ALA A 61 4.51 18.88 -2.46
N ARG A 62 4.70 20.05 -1.84
CA ARG A 62 6.03 20.57 -1.51
C ARG A 62 6.87 19.62 -0.66
N LEU A 63 6.27 18.94 0.32
CA LEU A 63 6.96 17.94 1.14
C LEU A 63 7.43 16.73 0.31
N ARG A 64 6.65 16.30 -0.68
CA ARG A 64 7.03 15.20 -1.57
C ARG A 64 8.17 15.62 -2.52
N ASP A 65 8.09 16.82 -3.06
CA ASP A 65 9.13 17.37 -3.94
C ASP A 65 10.45 17.48 -3.20
N LEU A 66 10.42 18.02 -1.97
CA LEU A 66 11.60 18.19 -1.12
C LEU A 66 12.19 16.83 -0.68
N ALA A 67 11.35 15.85 -0.35
CA ALA A 67 11.80 14.48 -0.06
C ALA A 67 12.50 13.85 -1.28
N THR A 68 11.94 14.08 -2.47
CA THR A 68 12.52 13.60 -3.74
C THR A 68 13.86 14.27 -4.04
N GLU A 69 13.94 15.59 -3.89
CA GLU A 69 15.15 16.39 -4.10
C GLU A 69 16.30 15.93 -3.18
N ARG A 70 15.98 15.64 -1.91
CA ARG A 70 16.96 15.17 -0.92
C ARG A 70 17.21 13.67 -0.96
N GLN A 71 16.49 12.91 -1.78
CA GLN A 71 16.54 11.45 -1.82
C GLN A 71 16.34 10.78 -0.44
N VAL A 72 15.47 11.36 0.40
CA VAL A 72 15.12 10.83 1.72
C VAL A 72 13.68 10.33 1.72
N SER A 73 13.33 9.48 2.69
CA SER A 73 11.92 9.08 2.83
C SER A 73 11.08 10.26 3.31
N LEU A 74 9.80 10.31 2.92
CA LEU A 74 8.87 11.33 3.38
C LEU A 74 8.75 11.34 4.91
N ASN A 75 8.82 10.17 5.54
CA ASN A 75 8.75 10.04 7.00
C ASN A 75 9.98 10.65 7.67
N ASP A 76 11.18 10.39 7.15
CA ASP A 76 12.42 10.94 7.72
C ASP A 76 12.47 12.47 7.57
N LEU A 77 12.04 12.98 6.40
CA LEU A 77 11.92 14.43 6.20
C LEU A 77 10.95 15.07 7.18
N VAL A 78 9.78 14.47 7.37
CA VAL A 78 8.76 14.99 8.28
C VAL A 78 9.23 14.93 9.73
N ASP A 79 9.93 13.86 10.15
CA ASP A 79 10.54 13.77 11.49
C ASP A 79 11.57 14.89 11.70
N GLU A 80 12.47 15.13 10.73
CA GLU A 80 13.45 16.22 10.79
C GLU A 80 12.78 17.60 10.92
N LEU A 81 11.76 17.86 10.10
CA LEU A 81 11.04 19.14 10.11
C LEU A 81 10.24 19.34 11.41
N LEU A 82 9.63 18.29 11.95
CA LEU A 82 8.87 18.36 13.20
C LEU A 82 9.80 18.59 14.40
N ARG A 83 10.94 17.91 14.48
CA ARG A 83 11.93 18.14 15.55
C ARG A 83 12.44 19.58 15.52
N LYS A 84 12.84 20.09 14.36
CA LYS A 84 13.28 21.49 14.19
C LYS A 84 12.23 22.54 14.56
N ALA A 85 10.96 22.19 14.58
CA ALA A 85 9.88 23.10 14.94
C ALA A 85 9.51 23.01 16.44
N LEU A 86 9.85 21.92 17.11
CA LEU A 86 9.55 21.67 18.51
C LEU A 86 10.73 22.00 19.45
N ASP A 87 11.96 21.75 18.99
CA ASP A 87 13.22 22.03 19.68
C ASP A 87 13.84 23.36 19.19
#